data_AF-A0A831UTR3-F1
#
_entry.id   AF-A0A831UTR3-F1
#
_cell.length_a   1.000
_cell.length_b   1.000
_cell.length_c   1.000
_cell.angle_alpha   90.00
_cell.angle_beta   90.00
_cell.angle_gamma   90.00
#
_symmetry.space_group_name_H-M   'P 1'
#
loop_
_entity.id
_entity.type
_entity.pdbx_description
1 polymer ?
#
loop_
_entity_poly.entity_id
_entity_poly.type
_entity_poly.pdbx_seq_one_letter_code
_entity_poly.pdbx_strand_id
1 'polypeptide(L)'
;MRFGRLFSVYSVLGVIILAFSLSVIFSFSNLRRYEALARTELTDTTWILAQAEIELIRFLYALDLYMYGEPDVVRKEDVVAHMEIFWSRLPLFLEGREGRRLARVGDAQDTARSALKTLARLEPAITGLRREDQDGYRVLRAELHGLLAPLKRTLIDAREWQEASAGIRTERLDRIYAEMIIAAIGILVSTGCLVLLLLHEIRLAHRAQMAEKRALARLSEAIESFSDGFSLFDKDDRLVLFN
;
A
#
# COMPACT_ATOMS: atom_id res chain seq x y z
N MET A 1 33.58 -36.99 -21.97
CA MET A 1 33.46 -35.51 -21.93
C MET A 1 32.02 -34.95 -21.99
N ARG A 2 30.95 -35.74 -22.25
CA ARG A 2 29.56 -35.23 -22.32
C ARG A 2 28.89 -34.96 -20.97
N PHE A 3 29.22 -35.72 -19.92
CA PHE A 3 28.61 -35.59 -18.58
C PHE A 3 28.94 -34.27 -17.85
N GLY A 4 30.16 -33.73 -18.02
CA GLY A 4 30.56 -32.48 -17.36
C GLY A 4 29.84 -31.23 -17.90
N ARG A 5 29.44 -31.21 -19.18
CA ARG A 5 28.68 -30.09 -19.76
C ARG A 5 27.22 -30.08 -19.30
N LEU A 6 26.57 -31.24 -19.22
CA LEU A 6 25.20 -31.36 -18.72
C LEU A 6 25.12 -30.92 -17.25
N PHE A 7 26.05 -31.37 -16.40
CA PHE A 7 26.11 -30.93 -15.00
C PHE A 7 26.31 -29.41 -14.88
N SER A 8 27.12 -28.81 -15.75
CA SER A 8 27.34 -27.36 -15.79
C SER A 8 26.08 -26.58 -16.20
N VAL A 9 25.29 -27.06 -17.17
CA VAL A 9 24.07 -26.34 -17.62
C VAL A 9 22.97 -26.39 -16.57
N TYR A 10 22.72 -27.56 -15.97
CA TYR A 10 21.72 -27.67 -14.89
C TYR A 10 22.12 -26.90 -13.64
N SER A 11 23.42 -26.82 -13.33
CA SER A 11 23.92 -25.98 -12.23
C SER A 11 23.66 -24.50 -12.48
N VAL A 12 23.93 -24.02 -13.70
CA VAL A 12 23.65 -22.63 -14.10
C VAL A 12 22.15 -22.33 -14.03
N LEU A 13 21.31 -23.25 -14.49
CA LEU A 13 19.86 -23.08 -14.49
C LEU A 13 19.29 -23.03 -13.06
N GLY A 14 19.81 -23.88 -12.17
CA GLY A 14 19.47 -23.85 -10.74
C GLY A 14 19.83 -22.54 -10.07
N VAL A 15 21.00 -21.96 -10.37
CA VAL A 15 21.43 -20.65 -9.85
C VAL A 15 20.50 -19.54 -10.32
N ILE A 16 20.07 -19.54 -11.58
CA ILE A 16 19.18 -18.50 -12.12
C ILE A 16 17.78 -18.60 -11.49
N ILE A 17 17.23 -19.81 -11.33
CA ILE A 17 15.93 -20.00 -10.68
C ILE A 17 15.99 -19.57 -9.22
N LEU A 18 17.06 -19.93 -8.50
CA LEU A 18 17.24 -19.52 -7.10
C LEU A 18 17.33 -17.98 -6.97
N ALA A 19 18.09 -17.33 -7.87
CA ALA A 19 18.20 -15.87 -7.91
C ALA A 19 16.84 -15.20 -8.19
N PHE A 20 16.06 -15.76 -9.12
CA PHE A 20 14.71 -15.28 -9.42
C PHE A 20 13.78 -15.44 -8.21
N SER A 21 13.76 -16.62 -7.58
CA SER A 21 12.93 -16.87 -6.39
C SER A 21 13.30 -15.96 -5.22
N LEU A 22 14.59 -15.74 -4.97
CA LEU A 22 15.05 -14.80 -3.93
C LEU A 22 14.64 -13.35 -4.24
N SER A 23 14.72 -12.93 -5.49
CA SER A 23 14.30 -11.58 -5.92
C SER A 23 12.80 -11.36 -5.74
N VAL A 24 11.97 -12.35 -6.11
CA VAL A 24 10.52 -12.30 -5.92
C VAL A 24 10.15 -12.27 -4.44
N ILE A 25 10.79 -13.12 -3.61
CA ILE A 25 10.56 -13.13 -2.16
C ILE A 25 10.97 -11.81 -1.53
N PHE A 26 12.13 -11.26 -1.92
CA PHE A 26 12.60 -9.95 -1.46
C PHE A 26 11.61 -8.84 -1.85
N SER A 27 11.22 -8.77 -3.12
CA SER A 27 10.24 -7.80 -3.64
C SER A 27 8.90 -7.90 -2.92
N PHE A 28 8.41 -9.11 -2.67
CA PHE A 28 7.13 -9.34 -2.00
C PHE A 28 7.20 -8.99 -0.51
N SER A 29 8.33 -9.28 0.14
CA SER A 29 8.56 -8.91 1.54
C SER A 29 8.64 -7.38 1.72
N ASN A 30 9.27 -6.69 0.77
CA ASN A 30 9.30 -5.23 0.74
C ASN A 30 7.89 -4.66 0.50
N LEU A 31 7.12 -5.21 -0.44
CA LEU A 31 5.74 -4.78 -0.68
C LEU A 31 4.84 -4.90 0.57
N ARG A 32 4.98 -5.98 1.34
CA ARG A 32 4.26 -6.14 2.62
C ARG A 32 4.71 -5.15 3.70
N ARG A 33 6.01 -4.84 3.77
CA ARG A 33 6.52 -3.78 4.66
C ARG A 33 5.95 -2.41 4.27
N TYR A 34 5.76 -2.17 2.98
CA TYR A 34 5.15 -0.94 2.47
C TYR A 34 3.65 -0.85 2.74
N GLU A 35 2.89 -1.95 2.64
CA GLU A 35 1.48 -1.97 3.05
C GLU A 35 1.29 -1.63 4.54
N ALA A 36 2.18 -2.13 5.40
CA ALA A 36 2.14 -1.85 6.83
C ALA A 36 2.40 -0.36 7.14
N LEU A 37 3.31 0.28 6.39
CA LEU A 37 3.58 1.72 6.52
C LEU A 37 2.43 2.56 5.94
N ALA A 38 1.91 2.19 4.76
CA ALA A 38 0.84 2.91 4.07
C ALA A 38 -0.50 2.89 4.83
N ARG A 39 -0.83 1.80 5.53
CA ARG A 39 -2.05 1.74 6.38
C ARG A 39 -1.97 2.64 7.62
N THR A 40 -0.77 3.07 8.02
CA THR A 40 -0.59 3.81 9.28
C THR A 40 -0.60 5.34 9.08
N GLU A 41 -0.54 5.84 7.84
CA GLU A 41 0.02 7.19 7.58
C GLU A 41 -0.91 8.24 6.97
N LEU A 42 -2.15 7.94 6.56
CA LEU A 42 -2.90 8.91 5.73
C LEU A 42 -4.05 9.68 6.35
N THR A 43 -4.61 9.36 7.53
CA THR A 43 -5.91 9.99 7.83
C THR A 43 -6.36 10.16 9.28
N ASP A 44 -5.54 10.02 10.31
CA ASP A 44 -6.08 10.15 11.68
C ASP A 44 -5.96 11.58 12.26
N THR A 45 -4.76 12.16 12.33
CA THR A 45 -4.54 13.42 13.07
C THR A 45 -5.31 14.61 12.49
N THR A 46 -5.12 14.89 11.20
CA THR A 46 -5.80 16.00 10.50
C THR A 46 -7.31 15.79 10.45
N TRP A 47 -7.76 14.54 10.35
CA TRP A 47 -9.17 14.20 10.35
C TRP A 47 -9.81 14.39 11.73
N ILE A 48 -9.17 13.97 12.82
CA ILE A 48 -9.67 14.17 14.20
C ILE A 48 -9.79 15.66 14.53
N LEU A 49 -8.79 16.45 14.13
CA LEU A 49 -8.81 17.91 14.29
C LEU A 49 -9.95 18.56 13.50
N ALA A 50 -10.07 18.21 12.21
CA ALA A 50 -11.13 18.72 11.35
C ALA A 50 -12.52 18.29 11.84
N GLN A 51 -12.64 17.07 12.36
CA GLN A 51 -13.89 16.57 12.90
C GLN A 51 -14.33 17.38 14.12
N ALA A 52 -13.42 17.70 15.05
CA ALA A 52 -13.77 18.54 16.20
C ALA A 52 -14.20 19.95 15.79
N GLU A 53 -13.54 20.56 14.80
CA GLU A 53 -13.95 21.85 14.23
C GLU A 53 -15.35 21.77 13.61
N ILE A 54 -15.62 20.73 12.81
CA ILE A 54 -16.94 20.51 12.18
C ILE A 54 -18.03 20.32 13.24
N GLU A 55 -17.78 19.53 14.29
CA GLU A 55 -18.77 19.32 15.35
C GLU A 55 -19.03 20.59 16.16
N LEU A 56 -18.03 21.45 16.38
CA LEU A 56 -18.25 22.77 16.98
C LEU A 56 -19.10 23.66 16.08
N ILE A 57 -18.86 23.67 14.77
CA ILE A 57 -19.67 24.44 13.81
C ILE A 57 -21.11 23.92 13.80
N ARG A 58 -21.31 22.60 13.80
CA ARG A 58 -22.65 21.98 13.87
C ARG A 58 -23.37 22.34 15.17
N PHE A 59 -22.65 22.34 16.28
CA PHE A 59 -23.20 22.76 17.57
C PHE A 59 -23.63 24.23 17.55
N LEU A 60 -22.77 25.14 17.08
CA LEU A 60 -23.11 26.56 16.92
C LEU A 60 -24.33 26.74 16.00
N TYR A 61 -24.40 25.99 14.90
CA TYR A 61 -25.53 26.06 13.98
C TYR A 61 -26.84 25.56 14.61
N ALA A 62 -26.79 24.47 15.37
CA ALA A 62 -27.95 23.97 16.12
C ALA A 62 -28.41 24.99 17.19
N LEU A 63 -27.46 25.66 17.85
CA LEU A 63 -27.76 26.72 18.82
C LEU A 63 -28.46 27.92 18.15
N ASP A 64 -27.95 28.37 17.00
CA ASP A 64 -28.52 29.47 16.23
C ASP A 64 -29.95 29.13 15.75
N LEU A 65 -30.16 27.90 15.27
CA LEU A 65 -31.48 27.40 14.86
C LEU A 65 -32.45 27.23 16.04
N TYR A 66 -31.99 26.81 17.21
CA TYR A 66 -32.85 26.73 18.39
C TYR A 66 -33.37 28.11 18.82
N MET A 67 -32.53 29.14 18.73
CA MET A 67 -32.89 30.49 19.15
C MET A 67 -33.72 31.27 18.14
N TYR A 68 -33.41 31.16 16.85
CA TYR A 68 -34.04 31.96 15.80
C TYR A 68 -34.86 31.15 14.80
N GLY A 69 -34.75 29.83 14.79
CA GLY A 69 -35.48 28.94 13.90
C GLY A 69 -36.88 28.58 14.40
N GLU A 70 -37.63 27.91 13.54
CA GLU A 70 -38.99 27.47 13.84
C GLU A 70 -39.01 26.49 15.05
N PRO A 71 -40.03 26.57 15.93
CA PRO A 71 -40.16 25.75 17.14
C PRO A 71 -40.00 24.24 16.94
N ASP A 72 -40.48 23.72 15.81
CA ASP A 72 -40.55 22.28 15.56
C ASP A 72 -39.31 21.72 14.82
N VAL A 73 -38.42 22.59 14.33
CA VAL A 73 -37.26 22.17 13.51
C VAL A 73 -36.09 21.72 14.37
N VAL A 74 -35.79 22.44 15.46
CA VAL A 74 -34.72 22.11 16.40
C VAL A 74 -35.22 22.30 17.82
N ARG A 75 -35.14 21.22 18.60
CA ARG A 75 -35.46 21.22 20.03
C ARG A 75 -34.19 21.38 20.85
N LYS A 76 -34.38 21.65 22.14
CA LYS A 76 -33.24 21.86 23.06
C LYS A 76 -32.39 20.60 23.21
N GLU A 77 -33.02 19.43 23.16
CA GLU A 77 -32.35 18.14 23.23
C GLU A 77 -31.36 17.96 22.08
N ASP A 78 -31.67 18.50 20.90
CA ASP A 78 -30.78 18.42 19.72
C ASP A 78 -29.54 19.29 19.93
N VAL A 79 -29.68 20.47 20.54
CA VAL A 79 -28.56 21.36 20.90
C VAL A 79 -27.63 20.66 21.91
N VAL A 80 -28.21 20.04 22.94
CA VAL A 80 -27.46 19.29 23.95
C VAL A 80 -26.77 18.07 23.32
N ALA A 81 -27.42 17.35 22.41
CA ALA A 81 -26.81 16.23 21.70
C ALA A 81 -25.59 16.67 20.87
N HIS A 82 -25.67 17.79 20.15
CA HIS A 82 -24.52 18.32 19.41
C HIS A 82 -23.38 18.78 20.33
N MET A 83 -23.70 19.35 21.50
CA MET A 83 -22.72 19.66 22.53
C MET A 83 -21.99 18.39 23.02
N GLU A 84 -22.72 17.33 23.33
CA GLU A 84 -22.16 16.05 23.79
C GLU A 84 -21.28 15.39 22.71
N ILE A 85 -21.70 15.44 21.45
CA ILE A 85 -20.90 14.95 20.32
C ILE A 85 -19.57 15.71 20.25
N PHE A 86 -19.61 17.04 20.28
CA PHE A 86 -18.39 17.86 20.29
C PHE A 86 -17.52 17.54 21.50
N TRP A 87 -18.12 17.44 22.70
CA TRP A 87 -17.41 17.08 23.93
C TRP A 87 -16.66 15.77 23.78
N SER A 88 -17.28 14.73 23.22
CA SER A 88 -16.66 13.40 23.04
C SER A 88 -15.45 13.39 22.11
N ARG A 89 -15.28 14.40 21.24
CA ARG A 89 -14.14 14.50 20.32
C ARG A 89 -12.88 15.06 20.99
N LEU A 90 -13.04 15.94 21.98
CA LEU A 90 -11.90 16.62 22.61
C LEU A 90 -10.97 15.66 23.38
N PRO A 91 -11.45 14.62 24.10
CA PRO A 91 -10.56 13.63 24.74
C PRO A 91 -9.66 12.86 23.77
N LEU A 92 -10.06 12.71 22.50
CA LEU A 92 -9.23 12.04 21.47
C LEU A 92 -7.91 12.78 21.22
N PHE A 93 -7.82 14.04 21.62
CA PHE A 93 -6.63 14.87 21.49
C PHE A 93 -5.63 14.59 22.62
N LEU A 94 -6.09 14.02 23.73
CA LEU A 94 -5.34 13.82 24.95
C LEU A 94 -4.97 12.35 25.16
N GLU A 95 -5.84 11.43 24.74
CA GLU A 95 -5.76 10.02 25.10
C GLU A 95 -5.39 9.10 23.92
N GLY A 96 -5.00 7.87 24.26
CA GLY A 96 -4.76 6.82 23.28
C GLY A 96 -3.54 7.04 22.38
N ARG A 97 -3.60 6.45 21.18
CA ARG A 97 -2.54 6.60 20.17
C ARG A 97 -2.58 7.97 19.51
N GLU A 98 -3.78 8.53 19.32
CA GLU A 98 -3.99 9.81 18.64
C GLU A 98 -3.53 10.98 19.49
N GLY A 99 -3.86 10.99 20.79
CA GLY A 99 -3.38 12.03 21.68
C GLY A 99 -1.86 12.10 21.75
N ARG A 100 -1.16 10.95 21.71
CA ARG A 100 0.32 10.93 21.63
C ARG A 100 0.88 11.47 20.32
N ARG A 101 0.14 11.36 19.22
CA ARG A 101 0.52 11.96 17.93
C ARG A 101 0.28 13.47 17.95
N LEU A 102 -0.89 13.90 18.44
CA LEU A 102 -1.26 15.30 18.59
C LEU A 102 -0.39 16.05 19.60
N ALA A 103 0.20 15.35 20.58
CA ALA A 103 1.21 15.92 21.49
C ALA A 103 2.45 16.47 20.76
N ARG A 104 2.69 16.04 19.51
CA ARG A 104 3.83 16.49 18.70
C ARG A 104 3.46 17.63 17.75
N VAL A 105 2.20 18.06 17.77
CA VAL A 105 1.62 19.01 16.84
C VAL A 105 1.19 20.27 17.60
N GLY A 106 2.01 21.31 17.50
CA GLY A 106 1.73 22.63 18.07
C GLY A 106 1.16 22.57 19.50
N ASP A 107 0.11 23.36 19.73
CA ASP A 107 -0.60 23.47 21.01
C ASP A 107 -1.93 22.68 21.02
N ALA A 108 -2.03 21.57 20.27
CA ALA A 108 -3.29 20.84 20.09
C ALA A 108 -3.86 20.30 21.41
N GLN A 109 -3.00 19.78 22.30
CA GLN A 109 -3.44 19.26 23.60
C GLN A 109 -3.93 20.38 24.53
N ASP A 110 -3.24 21.51 24.55
CA ASP A 110 -3.62 22.63 25.41
C ASP A 110 -4.89 23.33 24.92
N THR A 111 -5.09 23.36 23.60
CA THR A 111 -6.34 23.77 22.98
C THR A 111 -7.51 22.86 23.39
N ALA A 112 -7.33 21.53 23.34
CA ALA A 112 -8.35 20.58 23.77
C ALA A 112 -8.68 20.69 25.26
N ARG A 113 -7.66 20.84 26.13
CA ARG A 113 -7.86 21.08 27.58
C ARG A 113 -8.63 22.37 27.85
N SER A 114 -8.28 23.44 27.13
CA SER A 114 -8.94 24.74 27.25
C SER A 114 -10.39 24.67 26.78
N ALA A 115 -10.65 24.00 25.65
CA ALA A 115 -11.99 23.79 25.13
C ALA A 115 -12.86 22.96 26.08
N LEU A 116 -12.33 21.86 26.65
CA LEU A 116 -13.03 21.05 27.66
C LEU A 116 -13.39 21.89 28.90
N LYS A 117 -12.46 22.71 29.39
CA LYS A 117 -12.70 23.60 30.54
C LYS A 117 -13.78 24.65 30.23
N THR A 118 -13.75 25.25 29.05
CA THR A 118 -14.77 26.20 28.60
C THR A 118 -16.12 25.52 28.49
N LEU A 119 -16.19 24.34 27.89
CA LEU A 119 -17.44 23.60 27.70
C LEU A 119 -18.06 23.17 29.03
N ALA A 120 -17.25 22.66 29.98
CA ALA A 120 -17.69 22.34 31.33
C ALA A 120 -18.27 23.53 32.10
N ARG A 121 -17.69 24.72 31.89
CA ARG A 121 -18.19 25.96 32.49
C ARG A 121 -19.52 26.41 31.86
N LEU A 122 -19.70 26.18 30.57
CA LEU A 122 -20.87 26.62 29.82
C LEU A 122 -22.04 25.63 29.85
N GLU A 123 -21.79 24.36 30.20
CA GLU A 123 -22.80 23.30 30.24
C GLU A 123 -24.08 23.68 31.02
N PRO A 124 -24.01 24.25 32.25
CA PRO A 124 -25.23 24.65 32.96
C PRO A 124 -26.02 25.74 32.23
N ALA A 125 -25.33 26.66 31.54
CA ALA A 125 -25.97 27.73 30.77
C ALA A 125 -26.63 27.17 29.50
N ILE A 126 -26.00 26.20 28.83
CA ILE A 126 -26.55 25.52 27.64
C ILE A 126 -27.80 24.72 28.03
N THR A 127 -27.72 23.93 29.10
CA THR A 127 -28.84 23.12 29.61
C THR A 127 -29.92 23.99 30.27
N GLY A 128 -29.60 25.21 30.71
CA GLY A 128 -30.55 26.18 31.25
C GLY A 128 -31.22 27.06 30.18
N LEU A 129 -30.66 27.14 28.97
CA LEU A 129 -31.07 28.10 27.94
C LEU A 129 -32.54 27.97 27.55
N ARG A 130 -33.21 29.11 27.38
CA ARG A 130 -34.60 29.20 26.90
C ARG A 130 -34.63 30.11 25.67
N ARG A 131 -35.63 29.93 24.80
CA ARG A 131 -35.76 30.70 23.56
C ARG A 131 -35.92 32.20 23.79
N GLU A 132 -36.47 32.58 24.95
CA GLU A 132 -36.65 33.98 25.34
C GLU A 132 -35.35 34.64 25.85
N ASP A 133 -34.33 33.85 26.21
CA ASP A 133 -33.09 34.32 26.80
C ASP A 133 -32.05 34.71 25.73
N GLN A 134 -32.30 35.85 25.07
CA GLN A 134 -31.42 36.37 24.02
C GLN A 134 -30.06 36.83 24.56
N ASP A 135 -30.02 37.34 25.80
CA ASP A 135 -28.77 37.81 26.41
C ASP A 135 -27.86 36.63 26.78
N GLY A 136 -28.42 35.59 27.41
CA GLY A 136 -27.70 34.36 27.70
C GLY A 136 -27.18 33.68 26.44
N TYR A 137 -27.99 33.62 25.38
CA TYR A 137 -27.54 33.12 24.08
C TYR A 137 -26.38 33.93 23.50
N ARG A 138 -26.44 35.26 23.49
CA ARG A 138 -25.37 36.09 22.92
C ARG A 138 -24.03 35.85 23.60
N VAL A 139 -24.04 35.78 24.93
CA VAL A 139 -22.83 35.48 25.73
C VAL A 139 -22.33 34.07 25.43
N LEU A 140 -23.22 33.07 25.46
CA LEU A 140 -22.89 31.68 25.20
C LEU A 140 -22.29 31.48 23.81
N ARG A 141 -22.92 32.06 22.79
CA ARG A 141 -22.48 31.97 21.40
C ARG A 141 -21.12 32.64 21.20
N ALA A 142 -20.88 33.79 21.82
CA ALA A 142 -19.58 34.47 21.71
C ALA A 142 -18.45 33.62 22.31
N GLU A 143 -18.66 33.02 23.47
CA GLU A 143 -17.70 32.12 24.13
C GLU A 143 -17.42 30.86 23.29
N LEU A 144 -18.46 30.20 22.78
CA LEU A 144 -18.32 29.01 21.94
C LEU A 144 -17.66 29.32 20.58
N HIS A 145 -18.04 30.43 19.95
CA HIS A 145 -17.41 30.88 18.71
C HIS A 145 -15.93 31.21 18.92
N GLY A 146 -15.55 31.68 20.12
CA GLY A 146 -14.16 31.91 20.51
C GLY A 146 -13.27 30.65 20.43
N LEU A 147 -13.86 29.45 20.51
CA LEU A 147 -13.13 28.18 20.41
C LEU A 147 -12.74 27.80 18.96
N LEU A 148 -13.37 28.41 17.95
CA LEU A 148 -13.10 28.10 16.53
C LEU A 148 -11.68 28.47 16.12
N ALA A 149 -11.19 29.66 16.50
CA ALA A 149 -9.89 30.13 16.07
C ALA A 149 -8.73 29.26 16.62
N PRO A 150 -8.71 28.89 17.92
CA PRO A 150 -7.74 27.93 18.44
C PRO A 150 -7.80 26.57 17.73
N LEU A 151 -8.99 25.99 17.55
CA LEU A 151 -9.12 24.69 16.86
C LEU A 151 -8.62 24.75 15.42
N LYS A 152 -9.00 25.78 14.67
CA LYS A 152 -8.56 25.98 13.29
C LYS A 152 -7.04 26.18 13.19
N ARG A 153 -6.44 26.90 14.14
CA ARG A 153 -4.98 27.05 14.21
C ARG A 153 -4.30 25.70 14.40
N THR A 154 -4.79 24.87 15.32
CA THR A 154 -4.21 23.52 15.53
C THR A 154 -4.33 22.63 14.29
N LEU A 155 -5.39 22.78 13.50
CA LEU A 155 -5.55 22.09 12.22
C LEU A 155 -4.49 22.53 11.18
N ILE A 156 -4.21 23.84 11.10
CA ILE A 156 -3.17 24.39 10.23
C ILE A 156 -1.79 23.89 10.68
N ASP A 157 -1.48 23.99 11.97
CA ASP A 157 -0.22 23.51 12.54
C ASP A 157 -0.01 22.00 12.28
N ALA A 158 -1.08 21.21 12.34
CA ALA A 158 -1.05 19.79 12.01
C ALA A 158 -0.73 19.52 10.55
N ARG A 159 -1.30 20.33 9.66
CA ARG A 159 -1.05 20.24 8.23
C ARG A 159 0.38 20.63 7.90
N GLU A 160 0.90 21.70 8.48
CA GLU A 160 2.30 22.11 8.32
C GLU A 160 3.26 21.05 8.85
N TRP A 161 2.99 20.48 10.03
CA TRP A 161 3.77 19.37 10.57
C TRP A 161 3.73 18.13 9.65
N GLN A 162 2.57 17.84 9.05
CA GLN A 162 2.40 16.74 8.10
C GLN A 162 3.12 17.02 6.78
N GLU A 163 3.14 18.26 6.28
CA GLU A 163 3.85 18.67 5.06
C GLU A 163 5.37 18.68 5.26
N ALA A 164 5.86 19.18 6.40
CA ALA A 164 7.27 19.10 6.77
C ALA A 164 7.74 17.63 6.89
N SER A 165 6.89 16.77 7.45
CA SER A 165 7.13 15.32 7.49
C SER A 165 6.95 14.64 6.12
N ALA A 166 6.19 15.25 5.20
CA ALA A 166 5.96 14.73 3.86
C ALA A 166 7.17 14.94 2.92
N GLY A 167 8.05 15.91 3.19
CA GLY A 167 9.32 16.02 2.47
C GLY A 167 10.22 14.78 2.63
N ILE A 168 10.19 14.17 3.83
CA ILE A 168 10.84 12.88 4.11
C ILE A 168 10.10 11.71 3.41
N ARG A 169 8.84 11.93 2.99
CA ARG A 169 7.94 10.92 2.40
C ARG A 169 8.06 10.83 0.88
N THR A 170 8.25 11.94 0.16
CA THR A 170 8.55 11.90 -1.29
C THR A 170 9.87 11.20 -1.57
N GLU A 171 10.92 11.46 -0.77
CA GLU A 171 12.20 10.73 -0.88
C GLU A 171 12.05 9.23 -0.65
N ARG A 172 11.13 8.81 0.24
CA ARG A 172 10.83 7.39 0.48
C ARG A 172 10.07 6.78 -0.69
N LEU A 173 9.09 7.48 -1.27
CA LEU A 173 8.38 7.00 -2.45
C LEU A 173 9.33 6.84 -3.65
N ASP A 174 10.21 7.81 -3.88
CA ASP A 174 11.19 7.73 -4.97
C ASP A 174 12.16 6.56 -4.79
N ARG A 175 12.60 6.29 -3.56
CA ARG A 175 13.41 5.11 -3.24
C ARG A 175 12.63 3.81 -3.46
N ILE A 176 11.34 3.77 -3.13
CA ILE A 176 10.47 2.61 -3.37
C ILE A 176 10.32 2.35 -4.86
N TYR A 177 10.03 3.38 -5.65
CA TYR A 177 9.92 3.25 -7.10
C TYR A 177 11.24 2.80 -7.74
N ALA A 178 12.37 3.33 -7.27
CA ALA A 178 13.70 2.89 -7.73
C ALA A 178 13.96 1.41 -7.40
N GLU A 179 13.63 0.96 -6.18
CA GLU A 179 13.75 -0.46 -5.80
C GLU A 179 12.85 -1.37 -6.65
N MET A 180 11.61 -0.95 -6.93
CA MET A 180 10.69 -1.69 -7.80
C MET A 180 11.20 -1.77 -9.24
N ILE A 181 11.77 -0.69 -9.77
CA ILE A 181 12.38 -0.67 -11.11
C ILE A 181 13.57 -1.62 -11.16
N ILE A 182 14.45 -1.60 -10.16
CA ILE A 182 15.62 -2.51 -10.09
C ILE A 182 15.16 -3.97 -10.04
N ALA A 183 14.14 -4.28 -9.24
CA ALA A 183 13.56 -5.62 -9.16
C ALA A 183 12.94 -6.08 -10.50
N ALA A 184 12.19 -5.19 -11.16
CA ALA A 184 11.59 -5.46 -12.47
C ALA A 184 12.64 -5.71 -13.55
N ILE A 185 13.71 -4.91 -13.57
CA ILE A 185 14.86 -5.11 -14.48
C ILE A 185 15.52 -6.46 -14.19
N GLY A 186 15.76 -6.79 -12.91
CA GLY A 186 16.34 -8.08 -12.52
C GLY A 186 15.52 -9.28 -12.99
N ILE A 187 14.20 -9.20 -12.89
CA ILE A 187 13.26 -10.22 -13.40
C ILE A 187 13.34 -10.33 -14.92
N LEU A 188 13.30 -9.20 -15.65
CA LEU A 188 13.37 -9.18 -17.11
C LEU A 188 14.68 -9.77 -17.63
N VAL A 189 15.81 -9.41 -17.02
CA VAL A 189 17.13 -9.93 -17.41
C VAL A 189 17.24 -11.43 -17.13
N SER A 190 16.79 -11.89 -15.94
CA SER A 190 16.82 -13.30 -15.57
C SER A 190 15.94 -14.14 -16.50
N THR A 191 14.74 -13.65 -16.80
CA THR A 191 13.78 -14.30 -17.71
C THR A 191 14.34 -14.36 -19.14
N GLY A 192 14.89 -13.25 -19.63
CA GLY A 192 15.53 -13.19 -20.95
C GLY A 192 16.70 -14.14 -21.08
N CYS A 193 17.55 -14.23 -20.06
CA CYS A 193 18.68 -15.16 -20.02
C CYS A 193 18.21 -16.62 -20.07
N LEU A 194 17.19 -16.99 -19.28
CA LEU A 194 16.59 -18.32 -19.31
C LEU A 194 16.03 -18.69 -20.68
N VAL A 195 15.30 -17.78 -21.32
CA VAL A 195 14.74 -18.01 -22.67
C VAL A 195 15.85 -18.22 -23.68
N LEU A 196 16.91 -17.43 -23.65
CA LEU A 196 18.05 -17.57 -24.56
C LEU A 196 18.78 -18.91 -24.36
N LEU A 197 18.97 -19.35 -23.11
CA LEU A 197 19.56 -20.64 -22.80
C LEU A 197 18.68 -21.80 -23.31
N LEU A 198 17.37 -21.73 -23.08
CA LEU A 198 16.41 -22.71 -23.59
C LEU A 198 16.45 -22.81 -25.12
N LEU A 199 16.45 -21.67 -25.80
CA LEU A 199 16.55 -21.63 -27.26
C LEU A 199 17.89 -22.18 -27.76
N HIS A 200 18.98 -21.91 -27.05
CA HIS A 200 20.29 -22.45 -27.39
C HIS A 200 20.31 -23.98 -27.27
N GLU A 201 19.80 -24.53 -26.17
CA GLU A 201 19.75 -25.96 -25.91
C GLU A 201 18.86 -26.68 -26.94
N ILE A 202 17.68 -26.11 -27.26
CA ILE A 202 16.77 -26.63 -28.29
C ILE A 202 17.46 -26.65 -29.66
N ARG A 203 18.19 -25.59 -30.03
CA ARG A 203 18.93 -25.53 -31.31
C ARG A 203 20.05 -26.56 -31.35
N LEU A 204 20.77 -26.77 -30.25
CA LEU A 204 21.82 -27.78 -30.16
C LEU A 204 21.24 -29.20 -30.29
N ALA A 205 20.16 -29.49 -29.59
CA ALA A 205 19.46 -30.78 -29.66
C ALA A 205 18.96 -31.08 -31.09
N HIS A 206 18.34 -30.09 -31.74
CA HIS A 206 17.90 -30.25 -33.13
C HIS A 206 19.07 -30.47 -34.10
N ARG A 207 20.19 -29.76 -33.94
CA ARG A 207 21.38 -29.97 -34.78
C ARG A 207 21.95 -31.39 -34.62
N ALA A 208 21.99 -31.91 -33.38
CA ALA A 208 22.45 -33.26 -33.11
C ALA A 208 21.54 -34.31 -33.78
N GLN A 209 20.22 -34.17 -33.63
CA GLN A 209 19.25 -35.07 -34.28
C GLN A 209 19.35 -35.02 -35.82
N MET A 210 19.53 -33.83 -36.41
CA MET A 210 19.67 -33.72 -37.86
C MET A 210 20.98 -34.31 -38.38
N ALA A 211 22.08 -34.21 -37.61
CA ALA A 211 23.34 -34.83 -37.95
C ALA A 211 23.26 -36.36 -37.91
N GLU A 212 22.60 -36.91 -36.89
CA GLU A 212 22.34 -38.36 -36.77
C GLU A 212 21.49 -38.88 -37.93
N LYS A 213 20.37 -38.21 -38.24
CA LYS A 213 19.51 -38.57 -39.39
C LYS A 213 20.28 -38.54 -40.71
N ARG A 214 21.15 -37.55 -40.92
CA ARG A 214 21.98 -37.45 -42.14
C ARG A 214 23.05 -38.55 -42.20
N ALA A 215 23.65 -38.92 -41.08
CA ALA A 215 24.61 -40.01 -41.04
C ALA A 215 23.94 -41.35 -41.36
N LEU A 216 22.75 -41.60 -40.81
CA LEU A 216 21.94 -42.78 -41.13
C LEU A 216 21.51 -42.80 -42.60
N ALA A 217 21.03 -41.68 -43.14
CA ALA A 217 20.65 -41.59 -44.56
C ALA A 217 21.83 -41.89 -45.49
N ARG A 218 23.02 -41.34 -45.21
CA ARG A 218 24.24 -41.63 -45.98
C ARG A 218 24.67 -43.10 -45.90
N LEU A 219 24.53 -43.72 -44.73
CA LEU A 219 24.83 -45.15 -44.57
C LEU A 219 23.85 -46.00 -45.40
N SER A 220 22.56 -45.67 -45.35
CA SER A 220 21.54 -46.35 -46.15
C SER A 220 21.85 -46.25 -47.65
N GLU A 221 22.15 -45.05 -48.14
CA GLU A 221 22.51 -44.80 -49.54
C GLU A 221 23.80 -45.53 -49.96
N ALA A 222 24.80 -45.60 -49.08
CA ALA A 222 26.02 -46.34 -49.33
C ALA A 222 25.78 -47.87 -49.40
N ILE A 223 24.86 -48.41 -48.59
CA ILE A 223 24.48 -49.82 -48.62
C ILE A 223 23.66 -50.12 -49.89
N GLU A 224 22.68 -49.28 -50.23
CA GLU A 224 21.88 -49.43 -51.44
C GLU A 224 22.69 -49.32 -52.75
N SER A 225 23.79 -48.56 -52.74
CA SER A 225 24.68 -48.43 -53.91
C SER A 225 25.72 -49.55 -54.05
N PHE A 226 25.81 -50.47 -53.08
CA PHE A 226 26.71 -51.61 -53.14
C PHE A 226 26.14 -52.69 -54.08
N SER A 227 26.96 -53.27 -54.96
CA SER A 227 26.49 -54.17 -56.02
C SER A 227 26.29 -55.63 -55.58
N ASP A 228 26.88 -56.02 -54.44
CA ASP A 228 26.66 -57.32 -53.81
C ASP A 228 25.53 -57.24 -52.79
N GLY A 229 24.74 -58.33 -52.67
CA GLY A 229 23.65 -58.43 -51.71
C GLY A 229 24.16 -58.40 -50.27
N PHE A 230 23.69 -57.43 -49.51
CA PHE A 230 23.99 -57.18 -48.11
C PHE A 230 22.75 -57.48 -47.28
N SER A 231 22.92 -58.21 -46.16
CA SER A 231 21.85 -58.45 -45.20
C SER A 231 22.39 -58.37 -43.78
N LEU A 232 21.71 -57.60 -42.92
CA LEU A 232 22.06 -57.41 -41.51
C LEU A 232 20.95 -57.98 -40.63
N PHE A 233 21.31 -58.85 -39.70
CA PHE A 233 20.38 -59.47 -38.74
C PHE A 233 20.61 -58.94 -37.32
N ASP A 234 19.56 -58.80 -36.52
CA ASP A 234 19.67 -58.45 -35.11
C ASP A 234 20.10 -59.67 -34.25
N LYS A 235 20.23 -59.44 -32.94
CA LYS A 235 20.59 -60.47 -31.96
C LYS A 235 19.59 -61.64 -31.86
N ASP A 236 18.40 -61.49 -32.44
CA ASP A 236 17.32 -62.49 -32.42
C ASP A 236 17.11 -63.08 -33.85
N ASP A 237 18.14 -62.99 -34.71
CA ASP A 237 18.18 -63.45 -36.11
C ASP A 237 17.08 -62.86 -37.02
N ARG A 238 16.61 -61.64 -36.72
CA ARG A 238 15.64 -60.94 -37.57
C ARG A 238 16.36 -60.04 -38.56
N LEU A 239 15.97 -60.08 -39.83
CA LEU A 239 16.51 -59.19 -40.87
C LEU A 239 16.13 -57.74 -40.56
N VAL A 240 17.14 -56.88 -40.34
CA VAL A 240 16.99 -55.46 -39.99
C VAL A 240 17.26 -54.56 -41.18
N LEU A 241 18.16 -54.94 -42.08
CA LEU A 241 18.56 -54.12 -43.23
C LEU A 241 19.05 -54.99 -44.38
N PHE A 242 18.68 -54.65 -45.62
CA PHE A 242 19.12 -55.36 -46.84
C PHE A 242 19.16 -54.41 -48.05
N ASN A 243 19.89 -54.78 -49.10
CA ASN A 243 19.83 -54.13 -50.43
C ASN A 243 19.55 -55.16 -51.54
#